data_AF-A0A975F820-F1
#
_entry.id   AF-A0A975F820-F1
#
_cell.length_a   1.000
_cell.length_b   1.000
_cell.length_c   1.000
_cell.angle_alpha   90.00
_cell.angle_beta   90.00
_cell.angle_gamma   90.00
#
_symmetry.space_group_name_H-M   'P 1'
#
loop_
_entity.id
_entity.type
_entity.pdbx_description
1 polymer ?
#
loop_
_entity_poly.entity_id
_entity_poly.type
_entity_poly.pdbx_seq_one_letter_code
_entity_poly.pdbx_strand_id
1 'polypeptide(L)'
;MNLKALFAAVALSVMASTAWAADDKKPADAKPAEAAKAEEKVTLKADADADVKAAIDAAQAANDAAKKAGFEWNWGGKSASKQLEDAIKAANDGKKEDALKIAKAVETAGKQGQEQAEKAKTAGPAAAGAKS
;
A
#
# COMPACT_ATOMS: atom_id res chain seq x y z
N MET A 1 -34.33 -4.68 22.10
CA MET A 1 -34.49 -3.29 21.60
C MET A 1 -34.16 -3.27 20.10
N ASN A 2 -35.02 -2.65 19.30
CA ASN A 2 -35.13 -2.83 17.84
C ASN A 2 -34.12 -2.00 17.02
N LEU A 3 -33.49 -2.63 16.02
CA LEU A 3 -32.47 -2.13 15.07
C LEU A 3 -32.96 -1.05 14.06
N LYS A 4 -33.97 -0.26 14.39
CA LYS A 4 -34.68 0.60 13.40
C LYS A 4 -34.44 2.11 13.54
N ALA A 5 -33.41 2.56 14.25
CA ALA A 5 -33.25 3.98 14.59
C ALA A 5 -31.84 4.58 14.39
N LEU A 6 -31.08 4.15 13.38
CA LEU A 6 -29.72 4.68 13.15
C LEU A 6 -29.45 5.21 11.72
N PHE A 7 -30.50 5.56 10.97
CA PHE A 7 -30.40 6.17 9.64
C PHE A 7 -31.08 7.55 9.56
N ALA A 8 -30.70 8.48 10.44
CA ALA A 8 -31.14 9.87 10.34
C ALA A 8 -30.07 10.82 10.86
N ALA A 9 -29.16 11.25 9.97
CA ALA A 9 -28.50 12.58 9.93
C ALA A 9 -27.22 12.53 9.08
N VAL A 10 -27.36 12.44 7.76
CA VAL A 10 -26.33 12.94 6.84
C VAL A 10 -27.01 13.99 5.98
N ALA A 11 -27.00 15.21 6.46
CA ALA A 11 -27.36 16.38 5.68
C ALA A 11 -26.48 17.57 6.10
N LEU A 12 -26.03 18.30 5.10
CA LEU A 12 -25.36 19.61 5.14
C LEU A 12 -23.87 19.64 5.49
N SER A 13 -23.02 19.53 4.46
CA SER A 13 -22.10 20.63 4.10
C SER A 13 -21.39 20.32 2.77
N VAL A 14 -22.10 20.52 1.65
CA VAL A 14 -21.49 20.72 0.31
C VAL A 14 -21.82 22.15 -0.10
N MET A 15 -20.85 23.05 0.04
CA MET A 15 -20.66 24.35 -0.64
C MET A 15 -19.31 24.87 -0.09
N ALA A 16 -18.33 25.41 -0.80
CA ALA A 16 -18.17 25.92 -2.15
C ALA A 16 -16.66 25.76 -2.47
N SER A 17 -16.21 25.52 -3.70
CA SER A 17 -16.08 26.58 -4.70
C SER A 17 -15.70 25.94 -6.04
N THR A 18 -16.57 26.08 -7.03
CA THR A 18 -16.17 26.05 -8.44
C THR A 18 -16.07 27.50 -8.87
N ALA A 19 -14.86 28.01 -9.07
CA ALA A 19 -14.63 29.21 -9.84
C ALA A 19 -13.97 28.78 -11.15
N TRP A 20 -14.76 28.84 -12.22
CA TRP A 20 -14.22 28.94 -13.57
C TRP A 20 -13.47 30.26 -13.70
N ALA A 21 -12.33 30.27 -14.37
CA ALA A 21 -11.73 31.48 -14.91
C ALA A 21 -10.99 31.10 -16.18
N ALA A 22 -11.20 31.94 -17.19
CA ALA A 22 -10.89 31.78 -18.59
C ALA A 22 -9.39 31.65 -18.91
N ASP A 23 -9.14 30.93 -20.02
CA ASP A 23 -8.20 31.16 -21.13
C ASP A 23 -6.83 31.86 -20.97
N ASP A 24 -5.92 31.40 -21.83
CA ASP A 24 -4.59 31.92 -22.21
C ASP A 24 -3.31 31.53 -21.41
N LYS A 25 -2.38 30.91 -22.17
CA LYS A 25 -0.91 30.75 -22.01
C LYS A 25 -0.28 29.71 -21.05
N LYS A 26 0.27 28.66 -21.69
CA LYS A 26 1.50 27.90 -21.34
C LYS A 26 2.64 28.88 -20.95
N PRO A 27 3.53 28.63 -19.96
CA PRO A 27 4.28 27.37 -19.81
C PRO A 27 4.54 26.83 -18.39
N ALA A 28 4.83 25.53 -18.34
CA ALA A 28 5.73 24.84 -17.40
C ALA A 28 5.74 25.33 -15.93
N ASP A 29 4.90 24.74 -15.09
CA ASP A 29 5.16 24.66 -13.67
C ASP A 29 5.02 23.21 -13.21
N ALA A 30 6.16 22.68 -12.77
CA ALA A 30 6.28 21.40 -12.14
C ALA A 30 5.38 21.39 -10.91
N LYS A 31 4.26 20.64 -10.97
CA LYS A 31 3.57 20.21 -9.77
C LYS A 31 4.60 19.45 -8.94
N PRO A 32 5.00 19.90 -7.73
CA PRO A 32 5.65 19.00 -6.81
C PRO A 32 4.59 17.95 -6.49
N ALA A 33 4.68 16.81 -7.18
CA ALA A 33 4.04 15.60 -6.71
C ALA A 33 4.45 15.50 -5.25
N GLU A 34 3.44 15.54 -4.38
CA GLU A 34 3.51 15.30 -2.95
C GLU A 34 4.83 14.63 -2.62
N ALA A 35 5.70 15.39 -1.96
CA ALA A 35 6.89 14.86 -1.35
C ALA A 35 6.42 13.67 -0.53
N ALA A 36 6.57 12.48 -1.12
CA ALA A 36 6.50 11.21 -0.45
C ALA A 36 7.37 11.44 0.76
N LYS A 37 6.74 11.55 1.94
CA LYS A 37 7.47 11.62 3.19
C LYS A 37 8.52 10.54 3.06
N ALA A 38 9.79 10.94 3.01
CA ALA A 38 10.88 10.01 3.07
C ALA A 38 10.75 9.40 4.46
N GLU A 39 9.89 8.38 4.57
CA GLU A 39 9.89 7.44 5.67
C GLU A 39 11.35 7.05 5.78
N GLU A 40 11.95 7.36 6.92
CA GLU A 40 13.36 7.15 7.21
C GLU A 40 13.62 5.64 7.13
N LYS A 41 13.84 5.18 5.90
CA LYS A 41 13.78 3.76 5.54
C LYS A 41 15.02 3.16 6.15
N VAL A 42 14.83 2.25 7.10
CA VAL A 42 15.94 1.50 7.70
C VAL A 42 16.74 0.89 6.56
N THR A 43 18.02 1.22 6.48
CA THR A 43 18.90 0.72 5.42
C THR A 43 19.55 -0.57 5.89
N LEU A 44 19.54 -1.59 5.04
CA LEU A 44 20.22 -2.85 5.32
C LEU A 44 21.74 -2.63 5.27
N LYS A 45 22.47 -3.09 6.29
CA LYS A 45 23.93 -3.06 6.31
C LYS A 45 24.49 -3.86 5.13
N ALA A 46 25.60 -3.40 4.55
CA ALA A 46 26.22 -4.04 3.38
C ALA A 46 26.72 -5.47 3.69
N ASP A 47 27.10 -5.69 4.94
CA ASP A 47 27.55 -6.94 5.55
C ASP A 47 26.40 -7.89 5.97
N ALA A 48 25.15 -7.54 5.66
CA ALA A 48 24.04 -8.47 5.84
C ALA A 48 24.23 -9.73 4.96
N ASP A 49 23.81 -10.86 5.51
CA ASP A 49 23.91 -12.16 4.84
C ASP A 49 23.20 -12.15 3.48
N ALA A 50 23.79 -12.81 2.48
CA ALA A 50 23.27 -12.83 1.11
C ALA A 50 21.84 -13.38 1.03
N ASP A 51 21.53 -14.42 1.81
CA ASP A 51 20.18 -15.01 1.85
C ASP A 51 19.17 -14.05 2.48
N VAL A 52 19.59 -13.33 3.54
CA VAL A 52 18.76 -12.33 4.22
C VAL A 52 18.50 -11.15 3.28
N LYS A 53 19.53 -10.70 2.57
CA LYS A 53 19.42 -9.63 1.57
C LYS A 53 18.45 -10.02 0.46
N ALA A 54 18.61 -11.21 -0.12
CA ALA A 54 17.72 -11.71 -1.17
C ALA A 54 16.26 -11.82 -0.70
N ALA A 55 16.03 -12.28 0.53
CA ALA A 55 14.69 -12.36 1.11
C ALA A 55 14.06 -10.98 1.33
N ILE A 56 14.82 -10.01 1.86
CA ILE A 56 14.34 -8.65 2.06
C ILE A 56 14.05 -7.97 0.72
N ASP A 57 14.91 -8.14 -0.29
CA ASP A 57 14.70 -7.59 -1.63
C ASP A 57 13.44 -8.19 -2.30
N ALA A 58 13.23 -9.52 -2.18
CA ALA A 58 12.04 -10.20 -2.69
C ALA A 58 10.76 -9.72 -1.98
N ALA A 59 10.80 -9.59 -0.66
CA ALA A 59 9.70 -9.09 0.15
C ALA A 59 9.36 -7.64 -0.19
N GLN A 60 10.36 -6.80 -0.44
CA GLN A 60 10.20 -5.42 -0.83
C GLN A 60 9.57 -5.30 -2.22
N ALA A 61 10.03 -6.10 -3.19
CA ALA A 61 9.44 -6.17 -4.52
C ALA A 61 7.97 -6.63 -4.49
N ALA A 62 7.65 -7.65 -3.70
CA ALA A 62 6.28 -8.15 -3.54
C ALA A 62 5.35 -7.11 -2.87
N ASN A 63 5.85 -6.42 -1.85
CA ASN A 63 5.11 -5.35 -1.18
C ASN A 63 4.86 -4.17 -2.14
N ASP A 64 5.86 -3.74 -2.91
CA ASP A 64 5.72 -2.65 -3.87
C ASP A 64 4.73 -3.02 -5.00
N ALA A 65 4.73 -4.28 -5.45
CA ALA A 65 3.76 -4.78 -6.41
C ALA A 65 2.33 -4.76 -5.85
N ALA A 66 2.13 -5.23 -4.61
CA ALA A 66 0.83 -5.16 -3.94
C ALA A 66 0.36 -3.71 -3.76
N LYS A 67 1.24 -2.80 -3.32
CA LYS A 67 0.92 -1.38 -3.14
C LYS A 67 0.53 -0.72 -4.46
N LYS A 68 1.23 -1.01 -5.56
CA LYS A 68 0.84 -0.56 -6.91
C LYS A 68 -0.53 -1.09 -7.34
N ALA A 69 -0.91 -2.26 -6.84
CA ALA A 69 -2.21 -2.85 -7.07
C ALA A 69 -3.30 -2.30 -6.12
N GLY A 70 -2.96 -1.32 -5.26
CA GLY A 70 -3.87 -0.71 -4.29
C GLY A 70 -4.03 -1.51 -2.99
N PHE A 71 -3.19 -2.52 -2.76
CA PHE A 71 -3.21 -3.36 -1.57
C PHE A 71 -2.00 -3.11 -0.67
N GLU A 72 -2.24 -2.78 0.59
CA GLU A 72 -1.21 -2.78 1.63
C GLU A 72 -1.64 -3.73 2.75
N TRP A 73 -0.90 -4.82 2.90
CA TRP A 73 -1.20 -5.82 3.92
C TRP A 73 -0.86 -5.29 5.31
N ASN A 74 -1.77 -5.51 6.25
CA ASN A 74 -1.64 -5.10 7.63
C ASN A 74 -1.89 -6.31 8.54
N TRP A 75 -0.93 -6.64 9.40
CA TRP A 75 -1.07 -7.71 10.40
C TRP A 75 -0.29 -7.38 11.67
N GLY A 76 -0.81 -7.86 12.81
CA GLY A 76 -0.19 -7.58 14.11
C GLY A 76 -0.09 -6.08 14.44
N GLY A 77 -1.03 -5.27 13.92
CA GLY A 77 -1.03 -3.82 14.11
C GLY A 77 0.02 -3.07 13.28
N LYS A 78 0.67 -3.71 12.31
CA LYS A 78 1.73 -3.14 11.47
C LYS A 78 1.46 -3.37 9.99
N SER A 79 1.82 -2.41 9.15
CA SER A 79 1.80 -2.58 7.69
C SER A 79 2.97 -3.45 7.22
N ALA A 80 2.84 -4.03 6.03
CA ALA A 80 3.89 -4.79 5.36
C ALA A 80 5.19 -3.97 5.21
N SER A 81 5.08 -2.67 4.94
CA SER A 81 6.22 -1.74 4.94
C SER A 81 6.90 -1.64 6.30
N LYS A 82 6.13 -1.52 7.39
CA LYS A 82 6.67 -1.49 8.76
C LYS A 82 7.32 -2.82 9.16
N GLN A 83 6.77 -3.94 8.69
CA GLN A 83 7.32 -5.27 8.92
C GLN A 83 8.64 -5.45 8.15
N LEU A 84 8.76 -4.91 6.94
CA LEU A 84 10.04 -4.87 6.21
C LEU A 84 11.11 -4.09 6.96
N GLU A 85 10.77 -2.95 7.58
CA GLU A 85 11.73 -2.24 8.44
C GLU A 85 12.19 -3.09 9.62
N ASP A 86 11.28 -3.85 10.24
CA ASP A 86 11.62 -4.76 11.34
C ASP A 86 12.48 -5.93 10.87
N ALA A 87 12.27 -6.44 9.64
CA ALA A 87 13.14 -7.44 9.02
C ALA A 87 14.57 -6.89 8.81
N ILE A 88 14.68 -5.64 8.32
CA ILE A 88 15.97 -4.98 8.12
C ILE A 88 16.68 -4.73 9.45
N LYS A 89 15.95 -4.30 10.50
CA LYS A 89 16.51 -4.17 11.85
C LYS A 89 17.00 -5.50 12.39
N ALA A 90 16.20 -6.56 12.28
CA ALA A 90 16.59 -7.90 12.70
C ALA A 90 17.85 -8.39 11.96
N ALA A 91 17.94 -8.13 10.65
CA ALA A 91 19.13 -8.44 9.86
C ALA A 91 20.36 -7.67 10.35
N ASN A 92 20.21 -6.37 10.59
CA ASN A 92 21.27 -5.49 11.09
C ASN A 92 21.74 -5.85 12.52
N ASP A 93 20.87 -6.47 13.32
CA ASP A 93 21.16 -6.98 14.67
C ASP A 93 21.73 -8.41 14.66
N GLY A 94 21.96 -9.00 13.48
CA GLY A 94 22.45 -10.38 13.34
C GLY A 94 21.40 -11.47 13.58
N LYS A 95 20.13 -11.10 13.76
CA LYS A 95 18.99 -12.03 13.94
C LYS A 95 18.49 -12.54 12.59
N LYS A 96 19.34 -13.28 11.89
CA LYS A 96 19.10 -13.75 10.51
C LYS A 96 17.77 -14.52 10.37
N GLU A 97 17.48 -15.43 11.28
CA GLU A 97 16.26 -16.23 11.22
C GLU A 97 14.99 -15.39 11.35
N ASP A 98 14.98 -14.39 12.23
CA ASP A 98 13.84 -13.50 12.41
C ASP A 98 13.66 -12.60 11.18
N ALA A 99 14.76 -12.06 10.65
CA ALA A 99 14.74 -11.30 9.40
C ALA A 99 14.14 -12.12 8.25
N LEU A 100 14.56 -13.37 8.09
CA LEU A 100 14.03 -14.28 7.06
C LEU A 100 12.55 -14.61 7.28
N LYS A 101 12.12 -14.87 8.52
CA LYS A 101 10.71 -15.15 8.84
C LYS A 101 9.83 -13.96 8.50
N ILE A 102 10.23 -12.75 8.89
CA ILE A 102 9.46 -11.53 8.62
C ILE A 102 9.46 -11.24 7.12
N ALA A 103 10.60 -11.31 6.45
CA ALA A 103 10.70 -11.10 5.02
C ALA A 103 9.82 -12.08 4.22
N LYS A 104 9.88 -13.39 4.54
CA LYS A 104 9.01 -14.40 3.89
C LYS A 104 7.53 -14.16 4.13
N ALA A 105 7.14 -13.72 5.34
CA ALA A 105 5.76 -13.37 5.63
C ALA A 105 5.29 -12.19 4.77
N VAL A 106 6.12 -11.14 4.65
CA VAL A 106 5.84 -9.98 3.80
C VAL A 106 5.78 -10.37 2.32
N GLU A 107 6.72 -11.19 1.85
CA GLU A 107 6.73 -11.68 0.46
C GLU A 107 5.45 -12.46 0.13
N THR A 108 5.05 -13.37 1.02
CA THR A 108 3.83 -14.17 0.86
C THR A 108 2.59 -13.29 0.84
N ALA A 109 2.49 -12.33 1.77
CA ALA A 109 1.41 -11.37 1.79
C ALA A 109 1.38 -10.54 0.50
N GLY A 110 2.51 -10.00 0.06
CA GLY A 110 2.62 -9.24 -1.19
C GLY A 110 2.12 -10.02 -2.40
N LYS A 111 2.54 -11.28 -2.55
CA LYS A 111 2.06 -12.18 -3.62
C LYS A 111 0.55 -12.43 -3.53
N GLN A 112 0.02 -12.69 -2.34
CA GLN A 112 -1.42 -12.85 -2.14
C GLN A 112 -2.21 -11.57 -2.45
N GLY A 113 -1.65 -10.41 -2.11
CA GLY A 113 -2.24 -9.10 -2.43
C GLY A 113 -2.29 -8.87 -3.94
N GLN A 114 -1.22 -9.21 -4.64
CA GLN A 114 -1.20 -9.15 -6.10
C GLN A 114 -2.24 -10.09 -6.72
N GLU A 115 -2.30 -11.35 -6.28
CA GLU A 115 -3.28 -12.31 -6.79
C GLU A 115 -4.73 -11.86 -6.51
N GLN A 116 -4.99 -11.29 -5.33
CA GLN A 116 -6.30 -10.71 -5.02
C GLN A 116 -6.62 -9.50 -5.89
N ALA A 117 -5.65 -8.63 -6.15
CA ALA A 117 -5.85 -7.50 -7.04
C ALA A 117 -6.11 -7.94 -8.49
N GLU A 118 -5.45 -9.00 -8.96
CA GLU A 118 -5.71 -9.60 -10.28
C GLU A 118 -7.09 -10.23 -10.36
N LYS A 119 -7.52 -10.96 -9.32
CA LYS A 119 -8.89 -11.49 -9.23
C LYS A 119 -9.93 -10.38 -9.14
N ALA A 120 -9.66 -9.29 -8.43
CA ALA A 120 -10.56 -8.15 -8.35
C ALA A 120 -10.74 -7.45 -9.72
N LYS A 121 -9.70 -7.41 -10.55
CA LYS A 121 -9.79 -6.90 -11.93
C LYS A 121 -10.72 -7.74 -12.80
N THR A 122 -10.74 -9.06 -12.62
CA THR A 122 -11.61 -9.97 -13.39
C THR A 122 -13.01 -10.10 -12.80
N ALA A 123 -13.18 -9.78 -11.51
CA ALA A 123 -14.46 -9.76 -10.79
C ALA A 123 -15.21 -8.40 -10.88
N GLY A 124 -14.73 -7.45 -11.68
CA GLY A 124 -15.48 -6.23 -12.02
C GLY A 124 -16.90 -6.57 -12.52
N PRO A 125 -17.89 -5.66 -12.40
CA PRO A 125 -19.32 -5.99 -12.40
C PRO A 125 -19.77 -6.65 -13.70
N ALA A 126 -19.70 -7.97 -13.76
CA ALA A 126 -20.34 -8.78 -14.77
C ALA A 126 -21.82 -8.96 -14.40
N ALA A 127 -22.61 -7.88 -14.32
CA ALA A 127 -24.09 -7.93 -14.30
C ALA A 127 -24.81 -6.56 -14.22
N ALA A 128 -24.30 -5.49 -14.86
CA ALA A 128 -25.09 -4.24 -14.99
C ALA A 128 -25.46 -3.92 -16.45
N GLY A 129 -25.45 -4.92 -17.34
CA GLY A 129 -25.70 -4.75 -18.77
C GLY A 129 -26.66 -5.76 -19.41
N ALA A 130 -27.22 -6.70 -18.65
CA ALA A 130 -28.33 -7.51 -19.14
C ALA A 130 -29.61 -6.67 -19.07
N LYS A 131 -29.78 -5.79 -20.07
CA LYS A 131 -31.02 -5.06 -20.31
C LYS A 131 -32.18 -6.07 -20.30
N SER A 132 -33.09 -5.93 -19.33
CA SER A 132 -34.45 -6.46 -19.43
C SER A 132 -35.24 -5.71 -20.50
#